data_AF-A0A7Y9PJ96-F1
#
_entry.id   AF-A0A7Y9PJ96-F1
#
_cell.length_a   1.000
_cell.length_b   1.000
_cell.length_c   1.000
_cell.angle_alpha   90.00
_cell.angle_beta   90.00
_cell.angle_gamma   90.00
#
_symmetry.space_group_name_H-M   'P 1'
#
loop_
_entity.id
_entity.type
_entity.pdbx_description
1 polymer ?
#
loop_
_entity_poly.entity_id
_entity_poly.type
_entity_poly.pdbx_seq_one_letter_code
_entity_poly.pdbx_strand_id
1 'polypeptide(L)'
;MGVIANYPLALAPGMDLNSYFTYSVVKGMGVPRQTVLGAVFLSGVIFLLLAFTGLRQRLVAAIPHQLHAAVAGGIGLFIAFIGLRNAGIIIPSVATTVTLGNLRVLQTALALFGLVLICVLQVMRVRASMPIGVFGTMLAGLLVHQLHWHPTTFDLGAIRAAAFHLNTRRVLHIGTFEIVFAFLFVDLFDNIGTLVAVT
;
A
#
# COMPACT_ATOMS: atom_id res chain seq x y z
N MET A 1 -16.30 8.94 4.82
CA MET A 1 -17.00 7.81 4.17
C MET A 1 -17.97 7.14 5.14
N GLY A 2 -17.51 6.53 6.25
CA GLY A 2 -18.42 5.80 7.17
C GLY A 2 -19.52 6.61 7.88
N VAL A 3 -19.22 7.82 8.39
CA VAL A 3 -20.20 8.59 9.22
C VAL A 3 -21.12 9.49 8.38
N ILE A 4 -20.57 10.15 7.35
CA ILE A 4 -21.31 11.17 6.56
C ILE A 4 -21.98 10.56 5.32
N ALA A 5 -21.36 9.57 4.68
CA ALA A 5 -21.84 9.00 3.42
C ALA A 5 -22.51 7.63 3.57
N ASN A 6 -22.54 7.06 4.80
CA ASN A 6 -23.03 5.71 5.12
C ASN A 6 -22.63 4.66 4.06
N TYR A 7 -21.40 4.75 3.57
CA TYR A 7 -20.89 3.91 2.49
C TYR A 7 -19.82 2.98 3.06
N PRO A 8 -19.87 1.66 2.77
CA PRO A 8 -19.00 0.65 3.37
C PRO A 8 -17.58 0.67 2.77
N LEU A 9 -17.02 1.85 2.54
CA LEU A 9 -15.66 2.05 2.03
C LEU A 9 -14.79 2.68 3.12
N ALA A 10 -13.73 1.95 3.51
CA ALA A 10 -12.64 2.48 4.31
C ALA A 10 -11.54 3.02 3.38
N LEU A 11 -11.01 4.20 3.70
CA LEU A 11 -9.91 4.79 2.95
C LEU A 11 -8.60 4.48 3.68
N ALA A 12 -7.70 3.78 3.00
CA ALA A 12 -6.36 3.47 3.46
C ALA A 12 -5.34 4.14 2.53
N PRO A 13 -4.11 4.40 2.98
CA PRO A 13 -3.05 4.89 2.10
C PRO A 13 -2.67 3.83 1.07
N GLY A 14 -2.52 4.23 -0.20
CA GLY A 14 -2.07 3.37 -1.31
C GLY A 14 -0.64 2.86 -1.06
N MET A 15 -0.51 1.58 -0.70
CA MET A 15 0.76 0.98 -0.29
C MET A 15 1.72 0.71 -1.46
N ASP A 16 1.17 0.46 -2.65
CA ASP A 16 1.86 0.33 -3.92
C ASP A 16 2.54 1.65 -4.32
N LEU A 17 1.82 2.77 -4.22
CA LEU A 17 2.31 4.11 -4.49
C LEU A 17 3.45 4.51 -3.55
N ASN A 18 3.40 4.08 -2.28
CA ASN A 18 4.47 4.30 -1.31
C ASN A 18 5.78 3.61 -1.71
N SER A 19 5.66 2.41 -2.32
CA SER A 19 6.81 1.64 -2.79
C SER A 19 7.43 2.30 -4.02
N TYR A 20 6.62 2.72 -4.99
CA TYR A 20 7.07 3.49 -6.14
C TYR A 20 7.73 4.82 -5.73
N PHE A 21 7.08 5.57 -4.84
CA PHE A 21 7.60 6.81 -4.26
C PHE A 21 9.01 6.63 -3.68
N THR A 22 9.18 5.63 -2.81
CA THR A 22 10.40 5.47 -2.03
C THR A 22 11.54 4.87 -2.86
N TYR A 23 11.27 3.78 -3.57
CA TYR A 23 12.31 2.99 -4.22
C TYR A 23 12.61 3.45 -5.64
N SER A 24 11.58 3.77 -6.42
CA SER A 24 11.77 4.18 -7.82
C SER A 24 12.15 5.65 -7.92
N VAL A 25 11.38 6.54 -7.29
CA VAL A 25 11.53 7.99 -7.51
C VAL A 25 12.56 8.61 -6.58
N VAL A 26 12.43 8.42 -5.26
CA VAL A 26 13.35 9.05 -4.29
C VAL A 26 14.72 8.40 -4.31
N LYS A 27 14.79 7.06 -4.24
CA LYS A 27 16.07 6.34 -4.23
C LYS A 27 16.63 6.07 -5.61
N GLY A 28 15.80 5.67 -6.58
CA GLY A 28 16.24 5.32 -7.93
C GLY A 28 16.63 6.53 -8.77
N MET A 29 15.76 7.55 -8.82
CA MET A 29 16.00 8.77 -9.62
C MET A 29 16.69 9.90 -8.84
N GLY A 30 16.92 9.73 -7.53
CA GLY A 30 17.56 10.73 -6.69
C GLY A 30 16.75 12.03 -6.50
N VAL A 31 15.45 11.99 -6.78
CA VAL A 31 14.59 13.18 -6.72
C VAL A 31 14.31 13.56 -5.26
N PRO A 32 14.44 14.84 -4.87
CA PRO A 32 14.12 15.28 -3.51
C PRO A 32 12.68 14.94 -3.14
N ARG A 33 12.47 14.43 -1.93
CA ARG A 33 11.15 14.02 -1.43
C ARG A 33 10.09 15.12 -1.56
N GLN A 34 10.48 16.37 -1.37
CA GLN A 34 9.62 17.55 -1.50
C GLN A 34 9.07 17.75 -2.92
N THR A 35 9.86 17.41 -3.93
CA THR A 35 9.45 17.44 -5.34
C THR A 35 8.51 16.29 -5.65
N VAL A 36 8.79 15.08 -5.13
CA VAL A 36 7.90 13.92 -5.33
C VAL A 36 6.55 14.14 -4.64
N LEU A 37 6.53 14.70 -3.42
CA LEU A 37 5.29 15.07 -2.74
C LEU A 37 4.48 16.10 -3.54
N GLY A 38 5.16 17.07 -4.18
CA GLY A 38 4.52 18.01 -5.11
C GLY A 38 3.91 17.31 -6.33
N ALA A 39 4.58 16.27 -6.86
CA ALA A 39 4.07 15.47 -7.97
C ALA A 39 2.82 14.66 -7.57
N VAL A 40 2.83 14.02 -6.39
CA VAL A 40 1.67 13.31 -5.83
C VAL A 40 0.49 14.27 -5.63
N PHE A 41 0.75 15.46 -5.09
CA PHE A 41 -0.29 16.49 -4.94
C PHE A 41 -0.89 16.89 -6.30
N LEU A 42 -0.04 17.14 -7.30
CA LEU A 42 -0.51 17.50 -8.64
C LEU A 42 -1.30 16.37 -9.30
N SER A 43 -0.86 15.11 -9.16
CA SER A 43 -1.61 13.92 -9.58
C SER A 43 -3.00 13.91 -8.96
N GLY A 44 -3.09 14.10 -7.64
CA GLY A 44 -4.37 14.14 -6.92
C GLY A 44 -5.30 15.26 -7.39
N VAL A 45 -4.76 16.45 -7.69
CA VAL A 45 -5.55 17.57 -8.25
C VAL A 45 -6.07 17.23 -9.65
N ILE A 46 -5.22 16.69 -10.53
CA ILE A 46 -5.65 16.29 -11.88
C ILE A 46 -6.68 15.18 -11.79
N PHE A 47 -6.48 14.20 -10.91
CA PHE A 47 -7.43 13.12 -10.68
C PHE A 47 -8.79 13.63 -10.18
N LEU A 48 -8.79 14.60 -9.26
CA LEU A 48 -10.00 15.26 -8.80
C LEU A 48 -10.74 15.94 -9.96
N LEU A 49 -10.03 16.67 -10.83
CA LEU A 49 -10.62 17.29 -12.02
C LEU A 49 -11.16 16.25 -13.02
N LEU A 50 -10.45 15.14 -13.24
CA LEU A 50 -10.93 14.02 -14.06
C LEU A 50 -12.16 13.34 -13.48
N ALA A 51 -12.26 13.26 -12.16
CA ALA A 51 -13.43 12.72 -11.46
C ALA A 51 -14.64 13.64 -11.63
N PHE A 52 -14.47 14.96 -11.50
CA PHE A 52 -15.55 15.93 -11.70
C PHE A 52 -16.03 16.02 -13.16
N THR A 53 -15.13 15.88 -14.13
CA THR A 53 -15.47 15.98 -15.57
C THR A 53 -16.15 14.72 -16.13
N GLY A 54 -16.30 13.64 -15.34
CA GLY A 54 -16.93 12.40 -15.79
C GLY A 54 -16.07 11.56 -16.76
N LEU A 55 -14.87 12.04 -17.11
CA LEU A 55 -13.95 11.34 -18.01
C LEU A 55 -13.51 9.98 -17.44
N ARG A 56 -13.52 9.85 -16.10
CA ARG A 56 -13.27 8.60 -15.38
C ARG A 56 -14.07 7.42 -15.97
N GLN A 57 -15.37 7.57 -16.16
CA GLN A 57 -16.23 6.47 -16.63
C GLN A 57 -15.89 6.04 -18.06
N ARG A 58 -15.49 6.98 -18.92
CA ARG A 58 -15.05 6.68 -20.30
C ARG A 58 -13.70 5.97 -20.32
N LEU A 59 -12.78 6.37 -19.45
CA LEU A 59 -11.51 5.68 -19.24
C LEU A 59 -11.72 4.24 -18.75
N VAL A 60 -12.61 4.03 -17.79
CA VAL A 60 -12.96 2.67 -17.30
C VAL A 60 -13.51 1.81 -18.43
N ALA A 61 -14.47 2.33 -19.19
CA ALA A 61 -15.10 1.58 -20.29
C ALA A 61 -14.12 1.19 -21.41
N ALA A 62 -13.02 1.92 -21.56
CA ALA A 62 -12.00 1.64 -22.55
C ALA A 62 -11.02 0.52 -22.13
N ILE A 63 -10.95 0.19 -20.85
CA ILE A 63 -10.01 -0.81 -20.34
C ILE A 63 -10.66 -2.20 -20.39
N PRO A 64 -10.07 -3.19 -21.08
CA PRO A 64 -10.60 -4.55 -21.12
C PRO A 64 -10.54 -5.22 -19.74
N HIS A 65 -11.55 -6.04 -19.44
CA HIS A 65 -11.68 -6.75 -18.15
C HIS A 65 -10.45 -7.59 -17.79
N GLN A 66 -9.75 -8.13 -18.78
CA GLN A 66 -8.53 -8.91 -18.61
C GLN A 66 -7.39 -8.07 -17.99
N LEU A 67 -7.27 -6.79 -18.37
CA LEU A 67 -6.28 -5.89 -17.78
C LEU A 67 -6.63 -5.55 -16.33
N HIS A 68 -7.91 -5.40 -16.00
CA HIS A 68 -8.34 -5.20 -14.62
C HIS A 68 -7.97 -6.37 -13.72
N ALA A 69 -8.26 -7.60 -14.15
CA ALA A 69 -7.92 -8.81 -13.40
C ALA A 69 -6.39 -8.96 -13.23
N ALA A 70 -5.62 -8.66 -14.27
CA ALA A 70 -4.16 -8.70 -14.22
C ALA A 70 -3.58 -7.68 -13.23
N VAL A 71 -4.10 -6.45 -13.21
CA VAL A 71 -3.66 -5.41 -12.27
C VAL A 71 -4.01 -5.78 -10.83
N ALA A 72 -5.24 -6.22 -10.57
CA ALA A 72 -5.66 -6.66 -9.23
C ALA A 72 -4.82 -7.84 -8.71
N GLY A 73 -4.57 -8.85 -9.56
CA GLY A 73 -3.72 -9.99 -9.22
C GLY A 73 -2.26 -9.59 -8.98
N GLY A 74 -1.71 -8.70 -9.81
CA GLY A 74 -0.35 -8.19 -9.68
C GLY A 74 -0.11 -7.40 -8.40
N ILE A 75 -1.00 -6.45 -8.07
CA ILE A 75 -0.93 -5.66 -6.84
C ILE A 75 -1.07 -6.57 -5.61
N GLY A 76 -2.03 -7.50 -5.62
CA GLY A 76 -2.22 -8.46 -4.53
C GLY A 76 -0.97 -9.31 -4.27
N LEU A 77 -0.36 -9.85 -5.33
CA LEU A 77 0.86 -10.64 -5.22
C LEU A 77 2.05 -9.79 -4.72
N PHE A 78 2.15 -8.54 -5.17
CA PHE A 78 3.20 -7.61 -4.74
C PHE A 78 3.09 -7.28 -3.24
N ILE A 79 1.89 -6.96 -2.75
CA ILE A 79 1.65 -6.68 -1.33
C ILE A 79 1.91 -7.94 -0.50
N ALA A 80 1.48 -9.11 -0.98
CA ALA A 80 1.76 -10.40 -0.33
C ALA A 80 3.28 -10.64 -0.23
N PHE A 81 4.03 -10.38 -1.30
CA PHE A 81 5.48 -10.51 -1.30
C PHE A 81 6.16 -9.59 -0.27
N ILE A 82 5.73 -8.32 -0.18
CA ILE A 82 6.24 -7.39 0.85
C ILE A 82 5.92 -7.92 2.25
N GLY A 83 4.71 -8.44 2.48
CA GLY A 83 4.31 -9.04 3.75
C GLY A 83 5.20 -10.22 4.14
N LEU A 84 5.44 -11.16 3.22
CA LEU A 84 6.33 -12.32 3.43
C LEU A 84 7.77 -11.91 3.70
N ARG A 85 8.25 -10.86 3.04
CA ARG A 85 9.58 -10.30 3.26
C ARG A 85 9.71 -9.63 4.64
N ASN A 86 8.74 -8.82 5.03
CA ASN A 86 8.71 -8.16 6.34
C ASN A 86 8.56 -9.17 7.49
N ALA A 87 7.87 -10.28 7.25
CA ALA A 87 7.75 -11.40 8.19
C ALA A 87 9.02 -12.26 8.32
N GLY A 88 10.05 -12.04 7.49
CA GLY A 88 11.26 -12.85 7.47
C GLY A 88 11.08 -14.25 6.87
N ILE A 89 9.95 -14.53 6.23
CA ILE A 89 9.69 -15.79 5.51
C ILE A 89 10.51 -15.81 4.21
N ILE A 90 10.59 -14.65 3.55
CA ILE A 90 11.39 -14.43 2.35
C ILE A 90 12.57 -13.53 2.67
N ILE A 91 13.78 -13.97 2.32
CA ILE A 91 15.01 -13.17 2.43
C ILE A 91 15.72 -13.08 1.08
N PRO A 92 16.46 -11.98 0.83
CA PRO A 92 17.21 -11.83 -0.41
C PRO A 92 18.37 -12.84 -0.48
N SER A 93 18.56 -13.44 -1.66
CA SER A 93 19.67 -14.34 -1.96
C SER A 93 20.40 -13.88 -3.21
N VAL A 94 21.72 -13.96 -3.21
CA VAL A 94 22.56 -13.63 -4.38
C VAL A 94 22.34 -14.64 -5.52
N ALA A 95 22.01 -15.89 -5.20
CA ALA A 95 21.87 -16.96 -6.17
C ALA A 95 20.51 -17.01 -6.87
N THR A 96 19.43 -16.63 -6.17
CA THR A 96 18.04 -16.84 -6.64
C THR A 96 17.16 -15.60 -6.51
N THR A 97 17.74 -14.45 -6.12
CA THR A 97 17.03 -13.21 -5.73
C THR A 97 16.18 -13.36 -4.46
N VAL A 98 15.56 -14.53 -4.24
CA VAL A 98 14.64 -14.87 -3.17
C VAL A 98 15.04 -16.25 -2.61
N THR A 99 15.18 -16.37 -1.29
CA THR A 99 15.33 -17.67 -0.62
C THR A 99 14.46 -17.72 0.63
N LEU A 100 14.23 -18.94 1.13
CA LEU A 100 13.46 -19.17 2.35
C LEU A 100 14.27 -18.69 3.56
N GLY A 101 13.65 -17.86 4.39
CA GLY A 101 14.22 -17.41 5.66
C GLY A 101 14.21 -18.51 6.72
N ASN A 102 14.81 -18.20 7.86
CA ASN A 102 14.80 -19.14 8.99
C ASN A 102 13.42 -19.16 9.65
N LEU A 103 12.64 -20.20 9.39
CA LEU A 103 11.29 -20.37 9.92
C LEU A 103 11.25 -20.68 11.43
N ARG A 104 12.38 -21.06 12.03
CA ARG A 104 12.48 -21.34 13.47
C ARG A 104 12.71 -20.08 14.28
N VAL A 105 13.04 -18.96 13.64
CA VAL A 105 13.10 -17.67 14.32
C VAL A 105 11.70 -17.33 14.80
N LEU A 106 11.61 -16.94 16.06
CA LEU A 106 10.35 -16.71 16.73
C LEU A 106 9.49 -15.66 16.01
N GLN A 107 10.09 -14.62 15.39
CA GLN A 107 9.38 -13.62 14.58
C GLN A 107 8.65 -14.26 13.38
N THR A 108 9.37 -15.05 12.58
CA THR A 108 8.84 -15.74 11.41
C THR A 108 7.80 -16.78 11.80
N ALA A 109 8.02 -17.50 12.90
CA ALA A 109 7.08 -18.48 13.44
C ALA A 109 5.76 -17.84 13.88
N LEU A 110 5.80 -16.66 14.52
CA LEU A 110 4.60 -15.90 14.89
C LEU A 110 3.83 -15.41 13.66
N ALA A 111 4.53 -14.95 12.63
CA ALA A 111 3.91 -14.56 11.37
C ALA A 111 3.22 -15.74 10.67
N LEU A 112 3.86 -16.91 10.64
CA LEU A 112 3.28 -18.14 10.11
C LEU A 112 2.05 -18.59 10.92
N PHE A 113 2.16 -18.59 12.25
CA PHE A 113 1.03 -18.88 13.14
C PHE A 113 -0.15 -17.97 12.83
N GLY A 114 0.10 -16.67 12.63
CA GLY A 114 -0.92 -15.71 12.27
C GLY A 114 -1.59 -15.94 10.93
N LEU A 115 -0.78 -16.23 9.92
CA LEU A 115 -1.29 -16.57 8.60
C LEU A 115 -2.21 -17.79 8.68
N VAL A 116 -1.77 -18.85 9.36
CA VAL A 116 -2.55 -20.08 9.56
C VAL A 116 -3.82 -19.80 10.35
N LEU A 117 -3.74 -19.02 11.43
CA LEU A 117 -4.89 -18.65 12.25
C LEU A 117 -5.95 -17.91 11.42
N ILE A 118 -5.54 -16.93 10.61
CA ILE A 118 -6.44 -16.20 9.71
C ILE A 118 -7.08 -17.16 8.71
N CYS A 119 -6.30 -18.02 8.06
CA CYS A 119 -6.81 -19.01 7.10
C CYS A 119 -7.84 -19.95 7.74
N VAL A 120 -7.55 -20.48 8.93
CA VAL A 120 -8.47 -21.36 9.66
C VAL A 120 -9.78 -20.64 10.00
N LEU A 121 -9.70 -19.43 10.55
CA LEU A 121 -10.88 -18.61 10.87
C LEU A 121 -11.69 -18.25 9.62
N GLN A 122 -11.03 -18.06 8.49
CA GLN A 122 -11.66 -17.77 7.21
C GLN A 122 -12.39 -19.00 6.65
N VAL A 123 -11.80 -20.20 6.75
CA VAL A 123 -12.46 -21.47 6.41
C VAL A 123 -13.68 -21.72 7.32
N MET A 124 -13.56 -21.37 8.61
CA MET A 124 -14.67 -21.42 9.57
C MET A 124 -15.73 -20.33 9.38
N ARG A 125 -15.59 -19.46 8.36
CA ARG A 125 -16.51 -18.36 8.02
C ARG A 125 -16.78 -17.38 9.17
N VAL A 126 -15.79 -17.13 10.02
CA VAL A 126 -15.89 -16.12 11.09
C VAL A 126 -15.85 -14.72 10.46
N ARG A 127 -16.87 -13.90 10.72
CA ARG A 127 -17.06 -12.55 10.12
C ARG A 127 -15.92 -11.56 10.38
N ALA A 128 -15.03 -11.85 11.32
CA ALA A 128 -13.90 -11.02 11.74
C ALA A 128 -12.57 -11.80 11.73
N SER A 129 -12.41 -12.77 10.81
CA SER A 129 -11.24 -13.65 10.74
C SER A 129 -9.90 -12.90 10.70
N MET A 130 -9.78 -11.86 9.86
CA MET A 130 -8.56 -11.06 9.73
C MET A 130 -8.19 -10.30 11.02
N PRO A 131 -9.06 -9.44 11.60
CA PRO A 131 -8.72 -8.72 12.83
C PRO A 131 -8.53 -9.66 14.02
N ILE A 132 -9.34 -10.73 14.16
CA ILE A 132 -9.14 -11.73 15.22
C ILE A 132 -7.77 -12.40 15.08
N GLY A 133 -7.35 -12.73 13.86
CA GLY A 133 -6.03 -13.30 13.61
C GLY A 133 -4.90 -12.34 13.98
N VAL A 134 -5.00 -11.06 13.60
CA VAL A 134 -4.00 -10.03 13.92
C VAL A 134 -3.92 -9.75 15.43
N PHE A 135 -5.05 -9.62 16.12
CA PHE A 135 -5.04 -9.43 17.58
C PHE A 135 -4.59 -10.69 18.31
N GLY A 136 -4.97 -11.88 17.81
CA GLY A 136 -4.53 -13.16 18.36
C GLY A 136 -3.02 -13.36 18.24
N THR A 137 -2.41 -12.97 17.13
CA THR A 137 -0.95 -13.05 16.95
C THR A 137 -0.21 -12.01 17.76
N MET A 138 -0.77 -10.80 17.88
CA MET A 138 -0.25 -9.78 18.78
C MET A 138 -0.25 -10.28 20.23
N LEU A 139 -1.33 -10.90 20.69
CA LEU A 139 -1.42 -11.48 22.03
C LEU A 139 -0.40 -12.62 22.22
N ALA A 140 -0.27 -13.51 21.22
CA ALA A 140 0.76 -14.55 21.24
C ALA A 140 2.17 -13.93 21.33
N GLY A 141 2.45 -12.85 20.59
CA GLY A 141 3.72 -12.13 20.66
C GLY A 141 4.01 -11.47 22.00
N LEU A 142 2.97 -11.01 22.70
CA LEU A 142 3.09 -10.51 24.07
C LEU A 142 3.50 -11.64 25.02
N LEU A 143 2.88 -12.82 24.91
CA LEU A 143 3.18 -13.97 25.77
C LEU A 143 4.63 -14.45 25.62
N VAL A 144 5.17 -14.46 24.39
CA VAL A 144 6.56 -14.85 24.14
C VAL A 144 7.56 -13.69 24.35
N HIS A 145 7.15 -12.60 25.00
CA HIS A 145 8.01 -11.46 25.37
C HIS A 145 8.78 -10.83 24.19
N GLN A 146 8.24 -10.96 22.98
CA GLN A 146 8.93 -10.53 21.77
C GLN A 146 8.52 -9.14 21.29
N LEU A 147 7.55 -8.51 21.96
CA LEU A 147 7.20 -7.12 21.68
C LEU A 147 8.24 -6.17 22.28
N HIS A 148 9.11 -5.67 21.41
CA HIS A 148 9.91 -4.49 21.70
C HIS A 148 9.04 -3.25 21.55
N TRP A 149 8.40 -2.83 22.65
CA TRP A 149 7.70 -1.56 22.70
C TRP A 149 8.72 -0.43 22.59
N HIS A 150 8.79 0.19 21.42
CA HIS A 150 9.47 1.47 21.25
C HIS A 150 8.42 2.58 21.38
N PRO A 151 8.20 3.17 22.57
CA PRO A 151 7.32 4.30 22.73
C PRO A 151 7.86 5.46 21.91
N THR A 152 7.32 5.63 20.71
CA THR A 152 7.55 6.81 19.90
C THR A 152 6.58 7.85 20.44
N THR A 153 7.12 8.96 20.92
CA THR A 153 6.28 10.12 21.26
C THR A 153 5.57 10.55 19.99
N PHE A 154 4.26 10.78 20.09
CA PHE A 154 3.50 11.41 19.01
C PHE A 154 4.01 12.84 18.85
N ASP A 155 4.98 13.02 17.97
CA ASP A 155 5.51 14.33 17.65
C ASP A 155 4.63 14.99 16.58
N LEU A 156 3.85 15.99 17.00
CA LEU A 156 3.11 16.87 16.09
C LEU A 156 4.06 17.60 15.10
N GLY A 157 5.34 17.73 15.43
CA GLY A 157 6.39 18.22 14.54
C GLY A 157 6.66 17.32 13.33
N ALA A 158 6.45 16.01 13.44
CA ALA A 158 6.59 15.08 12.31
C ALA A 158 5.52 15.33 11.23
N ILE A 159 4.31 15.71 11.64
CA ILE A 159 3.26 16.16 10.73
C ILE A 159 3.71 17.44 10.03
N ARG A 160 4.33 18.39 10.75
CA ARG A 160 4.87 19.63 10.17
C ARG A 160 6.04 19.39 9.19
N ALA A 161 6.84 18.35 9.39
CA ALA A 161 7.92 17.97 8.49
C ALA A 161 7.40 17.36 7.16
N ALA A 162 6.22 16.74 7.18
CA ALA A 162 5.55 16.22 5.99
C ALA A 162 4.59 17.25 5.35
N ALA A 163 3.95 18.08 6.17
CA ALA A 163 2.96 19.06 5.75
C ALA A 163 3.63 20.30 5.16
N PHE A 164 3.10 20.80 4.04
CA PHE A 164 3.48 22.08 3.41
C PHE A 164 4.92 22.20 2.84
N HIS A 165 5.75 21.16 2.87
CA HIS A 165 7.04 21.11 2.16
C HIS A 165 6.90 20.69 0.68
N LEU A 166 5.88 21.22 -0.01
CA LEU A 166 5.57 20.91 -1.41
C LEU A 166 6.35 21.86 -2.32
N ASN A 167 7.29 21.35 -3.11
CA ASN A 167 7.96 22.16 -4.13
C ASN A 167 7.30 21.95 -5.50
N THR A 168 6.14 22.56 -5.70
CA THR A 168 5.38 22.49 -6.96
C THR A 168 6.10 23.15 -8.13
N ARG A 169 6.98 24.13 -7.87
CA ARG A 169 7.72 24.84 -8.91
C ARG A 169 8.72 23.94 -9.64
N ARG A 170 9.35 22.99 -8.93
CA ARG A 170 10.26 21.99 -9.54
C ARG A 170 9.53 20.84 -10.23
N VAL A 171 8.24 20.64 -9.94
CA VAL A 171 7.41 19.57 -10.53
C VAL A 171 7.06 19.84 -12.00
N LEU A 172 7.14 21.10 -12.45
CA LEU A 172 6.88 21.46 -13.85
C LEU A 172 8.03 21.16 -14.82
N HIS A 173 9.17 20.62 -14.36
CA HIS A 173 10.22 20.17 -15.27
C HIS A 173 9.85 18.83 -15.92
N ILE A 174 10.28 18.64 -17.18
CA ILE A 174 9.88 17.53 -18.07
C ILE A 174 10.03 16.15 -17.40
N GLY A 175 11.11 15.90 -16.66
CA GLY A 175 11.32 14.61 -15.97
C GLY A 175 10.38 14.34 -14.78
N THR A 176 9.62 15.33 -14.29
CA THR A 176 8.63 15.14 -13.23
C THR A 176 7.22 14.91 -13.78
N PHE A 177 6.95 15.27 -15.05
CA PHE A 177 5.68 14.95 -15.70
C PHE A 177 5.46 13.44 -15.81
N GLU A 178 6.50 12.68 -16.15
CA GLU A 178 6.45 11.21 -16.18
C GLU A 178 6.06 10.62 -14.82
N ILE A 179 6.61 11.18 -13.74
CA ILE A 179 6.30 10.76 -12.36
C ILE A 179 4.82 11.05 -12.03
N VAL A 180 4.34 12.27 -12.34
CA VAL A 180 2.93 12.65 -12.14
C VAL A 180 2.01 11.74 -12.94
N PHE A 181 2.36 11.44 -14.18
CA PHE A 181 1.60 10.55 -15.05
C PHE A 181 1.55 9.12 -14.51
N ALA A 182 2.68 8.58 -14.04
CA ALA A 182 2.73 7.26 -13.41
C ALA A 182 1.84 7.20 -12.15
N PHE A 183 1.91 8.18 -11.26
CA PHE A 183 1.04 8.27 -10.08
C PHE A 183 -0.44 8.30 -10.49
N LEU A 184 -0.80 9.17 -11.43
CA LEU A 184 -2.18 9.32 -11.91
C LEU A 184 -2.71 8.03 -12.54
N PHE A 185 -1.88 7.32 -13.29
CA PHE A 185 -2.25 6.06 -13.91
C PHE A 185 -2.52 5.00 -12.83
N VAL A 186 -1.60 4.84 -11.88
CA VAL A 186 -1.78 3.87 -10.79
C VAL A 186 -2.99 4.20 -9.92
N ASP A 187 -3.19 5.46 -9.54
CA ASP A 187 -4.38 5.95 -8.82
C ASP A 187 -5.68 5.60 -9.55
N LEU A 188 -5.69 5.73 -10.88
CA LEU A 188 -6.83 5.38 -11.72
C LEU A 188 -7.13 3.89 -11.64
N PHE A 189 -6.14 3.01 -11.78
CA PHE A 189 -6.37 1.56 -11.72
C PHE A 189 -6.79 1.08 -10.34
N ASP A 190 -6.24 1.64 -9.27
CA ASP A 190 -6.55 1.22 -7.91
C ASP A 190 -8.00 1.58 -7.53
N ASN A 191 -8.46 2.77 -7.95
CA ASN A 191 -9.86 3.17 -7.79
C ASN A 191 -10.80 2.31 -8.64
N ILE A 192 -10.42 1.97 -9.87
CA ILE A 192 -11.24 1.09 -10.71
C ILE A 192 -11.31 -0.32 -10.12
N GLY A 193 -10.18 -0.88 -9.70
CA GLY A 193 -10.12 -2.21 -9.08
C GLY A 193 -11.01 -2.30 -7.85
N THR A 194 -10.99 -1.27 -7.00
CA THR A 194 -11.84 -1.20 -5.81
C THR A 194 -13.33 -1.08 -6.17
N LEU A 195 -13.68 -0.25 -7.16
CA LEU A 195 -15.07 -0.10 -7.58
C LEU A 195 -15.61 -1.42 -8.15
N VAL A 196 -14.90 -2.05 -9.10
CA VAL A 196 -15.29 -3.33 -9.70
C VAL A 196 -15.36 -4.46 -8.67
N ALA A 197 -14.53 -4.44 -7.63
CA ALA A 197 -14.56 -5.46 -6.58
C ALA A 197 -15.74 -5.30 -5.60
N VAL A 198 -16.26 -4.07 -5.44
CA VAL A 198 -17.29 -3.74 -4.45
C VAL A 198 -18.67 -3.50 -5.09
N THR A 199 -18.74 -3.23 -6.40
CA THR A 199 -19.98 -3.11 -7.20
C THR A 199 -20.19 -4.33 -8.08
#